data_AF-A0A316PIY0-F1
#
_entry.id   AF-A0A316PIY0-F1
#
_cell.length_a   1.000
_cell.length_b   1.000
_cell.length_c   1.000
_cell.angle_alpha   90.00
_cell.angle_beta   90.00
_cell.angle_gamma   90.00
#
_symmetry.space_group_name_H-M   'P 1'
#
loop_
_entity.id
_entity.type
_entity.pdbx_description
1 polymer ?
#
loop_
_entity_poly.entity_id
_entity_poly.type
_entity_poly.pdbx_seq_one_letter_code
_entity_poly.pdbx_strand_id
1 'polypeptide(L)' 'MNCHHLSIEERSCIRKYYVDGLSCREIARLIGRNAGTAPREIRRNCARMYAIPACYPHTAHRKYLPRRSCCH' A
#
# COMPACT_ATOMS: atom_id res chain seq x y z
N MET A 1 -3.83 -11.58 16.49
CA MET A 1 -4.07 -10.76 15.28
C MET A 1 -2.73 -10.52 14.60
N ASN A 2 -2.38 -11.30 13.57
CA ASN A 2 -1.11 -11.10 12.85
C ASN A 2 -1.24 -9.93 11.88
N CYS A 3 -1.08 -8.71 12.40
CA CYS A 3 -0.98 -7.52 11.58
C CYS A 3 0.33 -7.57 10.79
N HIS A 4 0.32 -8.22 9.62
CA HIS A 4 1.47 -8.23 8.73
C HIS A 4 1.64 -6.85 8.10
N HIS A 5 2.41 -6.00 8.78
CA HIS A 5 2.77 -4.67 8.34
C HIS A 5 3.48 -4.74 6.99
N LEU A 6 3.18 -3.78 6.11
CA LEU A 6 3.87 -3.67 4.83
C LEU A 6 5.21 -2.96 5.05
N SER A 7 6.28 -3.53 4.49
CA SER A 7 7.60 -2.91 4.46
C SER A 7 7.63 -1.72 3.48
N ILE A 8 8.71 -0.93 3.53
CA ILE A 8 8.93 0.16 2.56
C ILE A 8 9.09 -0.41 1.15
N GLU A 9 9.81 -1.52 1.00
CA GLU A 9 9.98 -2.24 -0.27
C GLU A 9 8.63 -2.65 -0.87
N GLU A 10 7.77 -3.30 -0.09
CA GLU A 10 6.46 -3.73 -0.56
C GLU A 10 5.59 -2.54 -1.00
N ARG A 11 5.66 -1.42 -0.28
CA ARG A 11 4.97 -0.17 -0.67
C ARG A 11 5.51 0.42 -1.98
N SER A 12 6.83 0.37 -2.17
CA SER A 12 7.48 0.80 -3.42
C SER A 12 7.03 -0.07 -4.59
N CYS A 13 6.98 -1.39 -4.41
CA CYS A 13 6.46 -2.34 -5.40
C CYS A 13 4.99 -2.06 -5.75
N ILE A 14 4.12 -1.88 -4.75
CA ILE A 14 2.69 -1.56 -4.97
C ILE A 14 2.57 -0.31 -5.84
N ARG A 15 3.31 0.75 -5.52
CA ARG A 15 3.28 2.00 -6.28
C ARG A 15 3.76 1.79 -7.72
N LYS A 16 4.91 1.12 -7.90
CA LYS A 16 5.49 0.86 -9.23
C LYS A 16 4.47 0.16 -10.12
N TYR A 17 3.95 -0.98 -9.67
CA TYR A 17 2.99 -1.75 -10.46
C TYR A 17 1.64 -1.05 -10.68
N TYR A 18 1.21 -0.22 -9.73
CA TYR A 18 -0.01 0.57 -9.89
C TYR A 18 0.15 1.67 -10.96
N VAL A 19 1.33 2.30 -11.02
CA VAL A 19 1.66 3.27 -12.08
C VAL A 19 1.81 2.58 -13.44
N ASP A 20 2.35 1.37 -13.45
CA ASP A 20 2.46 0.53 -14.65
C ASP A 20 1.09 0.01 -15.15
N GLY A 21 0.00 0.28 -14.42
CA GLY A 21 -1.37 -0.06 -14.84
C GLY A 21 -1.83 -1.48 -14.49
N LEU A 22 -1.09 -2.22 -13.65
CA LEU A 22 -1.49 -3.56 -13.24
C LEU A 22 -2.73 -3.54 -12.34
N SER A 23 -3.53 -4.61 -12.41
CA SER A 23 -4.68 -4.73 -11.52
C SER A 23 -4.25 -4.94 -10.06
N CYS A 24 -5.02 -4.42 -9.12
CA CYS A 24 -4.75 -4.58 -7.68
C CYS A 24 -4.58 -6.05 -7.25
N ARG A 25 -5.23 -6.99 -7.96
CA ARG A 25 -5.12 -8.44 -7.69
C ARG A 25 -3.78 -8.99 -8.16
N GLU A 26 -3.30 -8.58 -9.34
CA GLU A 26 -1.98 -8.98 -9.84
C GLU A 26 -0.86 -8.42 -8.97
N ILE A 27 -0.98 -7.16 -8.55
CA ILE A 27 -0.03 -6.53 -7.63
C ILE A 27 0.09 -7.33 -6.34
N ALA A 28 -1.03 -7.76 -5.75
CA ALA A 28 -1.01 -8.58 -4.53
C ALA A 28 -0.33 -9.94 -4.76
N ARG A 29 -0.57 -10.58 -5.92
CA ARG A 29 0.08 -11.85 -6.30
C ARG A 29 1.60 -11.68 -6.46
N LEU A 30 2.03 -10.60 -7.13
CA LEU A 30 3.45 -10.31 -7.35
C LEU A 30 4.23 -10.07 -6.04
N ILE A 31 3.55 -9.52 -5.04
CA ILE A 31 4.15 -9.25 -3.71
C ILE A 31 3.99 -10.45 -2.78
N GLY A 32 3.34 -11.54 -3.23
CA GLY A 32 3.11 -12.74 -2.41
C GLY A 32 2.18 -12.49 -1.22
N ARG A 33 1.27 -11.51 -1.32
CA ARG A 33 0.33 -11.15 -0.26
C ARG A 33 -1.10 -11.50 -0.67
N ASN A 34 -1.99 -11.54 0.33
CA ASN A 34 -3.42 -11.73 0.08
C ASN A 34 -3.95 -10.66 -0.90
N ALA A 35 -4.84 -11.04 -1.81
CA ALA A 35 -5.50 -10.19 -2.80
C ALA A 35 -6.09 -8.90 -2.21
N GLY A 36 -6.48 -8.90 -0.94
CA GLY A 36 -6.98 -7.72 -0.24
C GLY A 36 -5.90 -6.72 0.21
N THR A 37 -4.61 -7.01 0.08
CA THR A 37 -3.52 -6.20 0.67
C THR A 37 -3.24 -4.95 -0.17
N ALA A 38 -2.94 -5.12 -1.46
CA ALA A 38 -2.72 -4.03 -2.40
C ALA A 38 -3.92 -3.05 -2.48
N PRO A 39 -5.18 -3.48 -2.67
CA PRO A 39 -6.31 -2.54 -2.74
C PRO A 39 -6.56 -1.81 -1.42
N ARG A 40 -6.31 -2.43 -0.26
CA ARG A 40 -6.39 -1.74 1.04
C ARG A 40 -5.32 -0.67 1.18
N GLU A 41 -4.09 -0.94 0.75
CA GLU A 41 -2.99 0.03 0.79
C GLU A 41 -3.24 1.19 -0.19
N ILE A 42 -3.69 0.89 -1.41
CA ILE A 42 -4.05 1.89 -2.41
C ILE A 42 -5.17 2.78 -1.88
N ARG A 43 -6.29 2.21 -1.40
CA ARG A 43 -7.42 2.97 -0.84
C ARG A 43 -7.02 3.84 0.35
N ARG A 44 -6.12 3.37 1.22
CA ARG A 44 -5.62 4.13 2.38
C ARG A 44 -4.75 5.33 1.98
N ASN A 45 -4.08 5.25 0.84
CA ASN A 45 -3.20 6.31 0.33
C ASN A 45 -3.85 7.16 -0.78
N CYS A 46 -5.03 6.78 -1.28
CA CYS A 46 -5.81 7.48 -2.30
C CYS A 46 -6.54 8.73 -1.74
N ALA A 47 -5.89 9.50 -0.86
CA ALA A 47 -6.52 10.63 -0.15
C ALA A 47 -6.79 11.86 -1.04
N ARG A 48 -6.53 11.80 -2.36
CA ARG A 48 -6.95 12.82 -3.32
C ARG A 48 -7.35 12.15 -4.61
N MET A 49 -8.65 12.01 -4.80
CA MET A 49 -9.35 11.29 -5.87
C MET A 49 -9.03 11.77 -7.30
N TYR A 50 -8.24 12.83 -7.47
CA TYR A 50 -7.90 13.45 -8.77
C TYR A 50 -6.43 13.87 -8.93
N ALA A 51 -5.55 13.56 -7.99
CA ALA A 51 -4.12 13.78 -8.16
C ALA A 51 -3.44 12.42 -8.14
N ILE A 52 -2.70 12.10 -9.21
CA ILE A 52 -1.74 10.98 -9.29
C ILE A 52 -1.25 10.68 -7.87
N PRO A 53 -1.64 9.55 -7.28
CA PRO A 53 -1.69 9.46 -5.84
C PRO A 53 -0.30 9.70 -5.31
N ALA A 54 -0.21 10.60 -4.35
CA ALA A 54 0.95 10.80 -3.49
C ALA A 54 1.19 9.57 -2.59
N CYS A 55 1.08 8.37 -3.16
CA CYS A 55 1.50 7.08 -2.66
C CYS A 55 3.02 6.98 -2.72
N TYR A 56 3.73 8.04 -2.34
CA TYR A 56 5.16 7.94 -2.14
C TYR A 56 5.39 6.96 -1.00
N PRO A 57 6.23 5.92 -1.18
CA PRO A 57 6.39 4.87 -0.19
C PRO A 57 6.83 5.43 1.18
N HIS A 58 7.62 6.51 1.18
CA HIS A 58 8.04 7.20 2.41
C HIS A 58 6.89 7.97 3.09
N THR A 59 5.96 8.60 2.36
CA THR A 59 4.82 9.31 2.96
C THR A 59 3.78 8.33 3.48
N ALA A 60 3.51 7.25 2.71
CA ALA A 60 2.65 6.15 3.14
C ALA A 60 3.21 5.48 4.40
N HIS A 61 4.52 5.27 4.46
CA HIS A 61 5.18 4.71 5.64
C HIS A 61 5.15 5.64 6.85
N ARG A 62 5.43 6.95 6.69
CA ARG A 62 5.29 7.92 7.78
C ARG A 62 3.86 7.99 8.34
N LYS A 63 2.83 7.99 7.47
CA LYS A 63 1.42 7.96 7.90
C LYS A 63 1.04 6.65 8.59
N TYR A 64 1.76 5.58 8.31
CA TYR A 64 1.51 4.27 8.87
C TYR A 64 2.05 4.12 10.31
N LEU A 65 3.21 4.70 10.61
CA LEU A 65 3.84 4.64 11.94
C LEU A 65 2.90 5.00 13.11
N PRO A 66 2.18 6.15 13.10
CA PRO A 66 1.25 6.51 14.18
C PRO A 66 -0.04 5.67 14.18
N ARG A 67 -0.35 4.93 13.11
CA ARG A 67 -1.51 4.03 13.08
C ARG A 67 -1.16 2.66 13.67
N ARG A 68 0.11 2.25 13.53
CA ARG A 68 0.63 1.02 14.12
C ARG A 68 0.54 1.03 15.64
N SER A 69 0.76 2.18 16.27
CA SER A 69 0.71 2.31 17.74
C SER A 69 -0.67 2.03 18.34
N CYS A 70 -1.73 2.02 17.54
CA CYS A 70 -3.10 1.72 17.99
C CYS A 70 -3.54 0.27 17.71
N CYS A 71 -2.66 -0.58 17.15
CA CYS A 71 -2.95 -1.99 16.89
C CYS A 71 -2.28 -2.87 17.96
N HIS A 72 -3.06 -3.35 18.93
CA HIS A 72 -2.66 -4.32 19.96
C HIS A 72 -3.11 -5.75 19.58
#